data_AF-A0A7J8TNW8-F1
#
_entry.id   AF-A0A7J8TNW8-F1
#
_cell.length_a   1.000
_cell.length_b   1.000
_cell.length_c   1.000
_cell.angle_alpha   90.00
_cell.angle_beta   90.00
_cell.angle_gamma   90.00
#
_symmetry.space_group_name_H-M   'P 1'
#
loop_
_entity.id
_entity.type
_entity.pdbx_description
1 polymer ?
#
loop_
_entity_poly.entity_id
_entity_poly.type
_entity_poly.pdbx_seq_one_letter_code
_entity_poly.pdbx_strand_id
1 'polypeptide(L)'
;MLPILPPTHRRPHWKPTKVGRKEPDESKIVERLSKTGLDIKCSKCKRIGHNKRSCKGEIGQNILDKRHKVGVPTQQQATPNQ
;
A
#
# COMPACT_ATOMS: atom_id res chain seq x y z
N MET A 1 22.85 -56.66 21.68
CA MET A 1 22.16 -56.33 20.41
C MET A 1 21.56 -54.94 20.55
N LEU A 2 21.94 -54.01 19.68
CA LEU A 2 21.39 -52.64 19.70
C LEU A 2 19.94 -52.67 19.18
N PRO A 3 18.97 -52.05 19.88
CA PRO A 3 17.59 -51.95 19.39
C PRO A 3 17.56 -51.14 18.09
N ILE A 4 16.94 -51.69 17.05
CA ILE A 4 16.73 -50.97 15.79
C ILE A 4 15.62 -49.94 16.02
N LEU A 5 15.98 -48.65 15.95
CA LEU A 5 15.00 -47.57 16.03
C LEU A 5 14.23 -47.46 14.70
N PRO A 6 12.91 -47.17 14.76
CA PRO A 6 12.12 -46.98 13.56
C PRO A 6 12.60 -45.76 12.77
N PRO A 7 12.43 -45.75 11.43
CA PRO A 7 12.78 -44.61 10.61
C PRO A 7 11.99 -43.36 11.03
N THR A 8 12.70 -42.24 11.17
CA THR A 8 12.10 -40.97 11.57
C THR A 8 11.27 -40.39 10.43
N HIS A 9 9.97 -40.18 10.68
CA HIS A 9 9.07 -39.58 9.69
C HIS A 9 9.36 -38.08 9.58
N ARG A 10 9.90 -37.64 8.43
CA ARG A 10 10.16 -36.22 8.17
C ARG A 10 8.94 -35.56 7.51
N ARG A 11 8.58 -34.37 7.97
CA ARG A 11 7.58 -33.54 7.27
C ARG A 11 8.20 -32.97 6.00
N PRO A 12 7.52 -33.05 4.84
CA PRO A 12 8.02 -32.45 3.60
C PRO A 12 8.07 -30.92 3.74
N HIS A 13 9.15 -30.30 3.23
CA HIS A 13 9.36 -28.85 3.30
C HIS A 13 8.21 -28.01 2.74
N TRP A 14 7.50 -28.51 1.74
CA TRP A 14 6.38 -27.79 1.13
C TRP A 14 5.07 -27.85 1.91
N LYS A 15 5.01 -28.57 3.03
CA LYS A 15 3.79 -28.64 3.83
C LYS A 15 3.75 -27.45 4.78
N PRO A 16 2.78 -26.52 4.61
CA PRO A 16 2.61 -25.42 5.55
C PRO A 16 2.37 -25.98 6.95
N THR A 17 3.10 -25.44 7.92
CA THR A 17 2.87 -25.79 9.33
C THR A 17 1.55 -25.18 9.76
N LYS A 18 0.62 -26.01 10.25
CA LYS A 18 -0.60 -25.50 10.88
C LYS A 18 -0.20 -24.68 12.09
N VAL A 19 -0.39 -23.37 12.01
CA VAL A 19 -0.27 -22.48 13.18
C VAL A 19 -1.41 -22.83 14.13
N GLY A 20 -1.09 -22.96 15.42
CA GLY A 20 -2.09 -23.18 16.46
C GLY A 20 -3.09 -22.02 16.56
N ARG A 21 -4.18 -22.23 17.32
CA ARG A 21 -5.06 -21.12 17.69
C ARG A 21 -4.26 -20.14 18.54
N LYS A 22 -4.41 -18.86 18.24
CA LYS A 22 -3.86 -17.81 19.09
C LYS A 22 -4.74 -17.61 20.32
N GLU A 23 -4.11 -17.41 21.46
CA GLU A 23 -4.79 -17.06 22.72
C GLU A 23 -5.46 -15.69 22.57
N PRO A 24 -6.58 -15.44 23.28
CA PRO A 24 -7.35 -14.20 23.14
C PRO A 24 -6.57 -12.93 23.52
N ASP A 25 -5.50 -13.06 24.31
CA ASP A 25 -4.61 -11.97 24.75
C ASP A 25 -3.46 -11.67 23.76
N GLU A 26 -3.29 -12.46 22.70
CA GLU A 26 -2.22 -12.19 21.73
C GLU A 26 -2.54 -10.93 20.90
N SER A 27 -1.74 -9.87 21.09
CA SER A 27 -1.82 -8.66 20.28
C SER A 27 -1.67 -9.00 18.80
N LYS A 28 -2.73 -8.79 18.03
CA LYS A 28 -2.73 -8.95 16.57
C LYS A 28 -1.86 -7.86 15.95
N ILE A 29 -0.58 -8.15 15.71
CA ILE A 29 0.32 -7.33 14.88
C ILE A 29 -0.10 -7.47 13.40
N VAL A 30 -1.34 -7.17 13.09
CA VAL A 30 -1.77 -6.93 11.71
C VAL A 30 -2.00 -5.44 11.62
N GLU A 31 -0.91 -4.72 11.34
CA GLU A 31 -0.94 -3.37 10.79
C GLU A 31 -1.58 -3.43 9.40
N ARG A 32 -2.89 -3.68 9.35
CA ARG A 32 -3.68 -3.52 8.14
C ARG A 32 -3.79 -2.02 7.93
N LEU A 33 -2.82 -1.46 7.20
CA LEU A 33 -2.94 -0.13 6.62
C LEU A 33 -4.26 -0.08 5.84
N SER A 34 -5.24 0.63 6.40
CA SER A 34 -6.51 0.87 5.74
C SER A 34 -6.21 1.59 4.44
N LYS A 35 -6.66 1.03 3.31
CA LYS A 35 -6.58 1.73 2.01
C LYS A 35 -7.47 2.98 1.96
N THR A 36 -8.30 3.17 2.98
CA THR A 36 -9.12 4.35 3.21
C THR A 36 -8.21 5.57 3.39
N GLY A 37 -8.23 6.48 2.42
CA GLY A 37 -7.43 7.72 2.45
C GLY A 37 -6.13 7.69 1.63
N LEU A 38 -5.78 6.58 0.97
CA LEU A 38 -4.65 6.54 0.05
C LEU A 38 -5.10 6.79 -1.39
N ASP A 39 -4.51 7.79 -2.04
CA ASP A 39 -4.73 8.08 -3.45
C ASP A 39 -4.23 6.93 -4.34
N ILE A 40 -5.14 6.05 -4.75
CA ILE A 40 -4.83 4.95 -5.66
C ILE A 40 -4.60 5.52 -7.05
N LYS A 41 -3.33 5.59 -7.47
CA LYS A 41 -2.93 5.99 -8.83
C LYS A 41 -2.90 4.78 -9.76
N CYS A 42 -3.50 4.95 -10.94
CA CYS A 42 -3.44 3.94 -11.99
C CYS A 42 -2.06 3.94 -12.66
N SER A 43 -1.35 2.80 -12.69
CA SER A 43 -0.05 2.72 -13.37
C SER A 43 -0.12 2.81 -14.90
N LYS A 44 -1.30 2.62 -15.52
CA LYS A 44 -1.51 2.79 -16.97
C LYS A 44 -1.71 4.26 -17.37
N CYS A 45 -2.69 4.95 -16.75
CA CYS A 45 -3.09 6.31 -17.13
C CYS A 45 -2.67 7.39 -16.14
N LYS A 46 -2.00 7.03 -15.04
CA LYS A 46 -1.50 7.92 -13.97
C LYS A 46 -2.57 8.77 -13.26
N ARG A 47 -3.86 8.52 -13.51
CA ARG A 47 -4.98 9.18 -12.82
C ARG A 47 -5.28 8.53 -11.46
N ILE A 48 -5.79 9.33 -10.53
CA ILE A 48 -6.20 8.90 -9.19
C ILE A 48 -7.62 8.31 -9.25
N GLY A 49 -7.95 7.39 -8.32
CA GLY A 49 -9.29 6.86 -8.11
C GLY A 49 -9.52 5.45 -8.66
N HIS A 50 -8.57 4.91 -9.43
CA HIS A 50 -8.64 3.53 -9.91
C HIS A 50 -7.25 2.92 -10.11
N ASN A 51 -7.18 1.60 -10.19
CA ASN A 51 -5.94 0.86 -10.44
C ASN A 51 -5.88 0.34 -11.89
N LYS A 52 -4.74 -0.26 -12.27
CA LYS A 52 -4.53 -0.85 -13.61
C LYS A 52 -5.59 -1.88 -14.03
N ARG A 53 -6.20 -2.60 -13.08
CA ARG A 53 -7.21 -3.64 -13.36
C ARG A 53 -8.55 -3.03 -13.78
N SER A 54 -8.94 -1.92 -13.16
CA SER A 54 -10.21 -1.21 -13.43
C SER A 54 -10.06 -0.11 -14.50
N CYS A 55 -8.85 0.09 -15.02
CA CYS A 55 -8.55 1.11 -16.03
C CYS A 55 -9.29 0.83 -17.34
N LYS A 56 -10.19 1.75 -17.74
CA LYS A 56 -10.99 1.68 -18.98
C LYS A 56 -10.20 1.95 -20.28
N GLY A 57 -8.87 2.10 -20.19
CA GLY A 57 -8.00 2.08 -21.37
C GLY A 57 -7.94 3.39 -22.15
N GLU A 58 -8.24 4.54 -21.53
CA GLU A 58 -7.98 5.85 -22.14
C GLU A 58 -6.46 6.10 -22.19
N ILE A 59 -5.83 5.55 -23.23
CA ILE A 59 -4.45 5.77 -23.59
C ILE A 59 -4.44 7.02 -24.45
N GLY A 60 -3.76 8.08 -23.99
CA GLY A 60 -3.23 9.10 -24.91
C GLY A 60 -3.87 10.48 -24.93
N GLN A 61 -4.66 10.90 -23.93
CA GLN A 61 -4.93 12.34 -23.80
C GLN A 61 -3.90 12.96 -22.86
N ASN A 62 -3.00 13.72 -23.48
CA ASN A 62 -2.07 14.66 -22.89
C ASN A 62 -2.86 15.63 -21.98
N ILE A 63 -3.13 15.24 -20.74
CA ILE A 63 -3.74 16.16 -19.76
C ILE A 63 -2.58 16.98 -19.21
N LEU A 64 -2.33 18.07 -19.93
CA LEU A 64 -1.78 19.31 -19.42
C LEU A 64 -2.04 19.41 -17.92
N ASP A 65 -0.94 19.44 -17.18
CA ASP A 65 -0.79 19.93 -15.82
C ASP A 65 -1.82 21.03 -15.54
N LYS A 66 -3.00 20.67 -15.01
CA LYS A 66 -3.85 21.65 -14.32
C LYS A 66 -3.16 21.91 -12.99
N ARG A 67 -2.05 22.67 -13.08
CA ARG A 67 -1.50 23.41 -11.95
C ARG A 67 -2.68 24.11 -11.30
N HIS A 68 -2.89 23.81 -10.04
CA HIS A 68 -3.71 24.64 -9.18
C HIS A 68 -3.21 26.07 -9.36
N LYS A 69 -4.03 26.92 -9.99
CA LYS A 69 -3.88 28.37 -9.88
C LYS A 69 -4.38 28.69 -8.47
N VAL A 70 -3.55 28.47 -7.45
CA VAL A 70 -3.77 29.10 -6.15
C VAL A 70 -3.39 30.56 -6.36
N GLY A 71 -4.39 31.42 -6.26
CA GLY A 71 -4.28 32.82 -6.62
C GLY A 71 -3.31 33.61 -5.75
N VAL A 72 -2.85 34.70 -6.38
CA VAL A 72 -2.42 35.98 -5.79
C VAL A 72 -0.99 36.06 -5.24
N PRO A 73 -0.08 36.78 -5.92
CA PRO A 73 1.04 37.44 -5.27
C PRO A 73 0.51 38.73 -4.60
N THR A 74 0.46 38.76 -3.28
CA THR A 74 0.22 40.00 -2.52
C THR A 74 1.48 40.86 -2.63
N GLN A 75 1.35 41.96 -3.37
CA GLN A 75 2.36 43.00 -3.51
C GLN A 75 2.68 43.62 -2.15
N GLN A 76 3.96 43.85 -1.91
CA GLN A 76 4.46 44.63 -0.77
C GLN A 76 3.91 46.05 -0.86
N GLN A 77 3.39 46.58 0.24
CA GLN A 77 3.27 48.03 0.45
C GLN A 77 4.12 48.41 1.65
N ALA A 78 5.08 49.29 1.38
CA ALA A 78 5.91 49.95 2.38
C ALA A 78 5.07 50.92 3.22
N THR A 79 5.42 51.02 4.50
CA THR A 79 5.18 52.25 5.28
C THR A 79 6.54 52.73 5.80
N PRO A 80 6.89 54.01 5.62
CA PRO A 80 8.03 54.62 6.29
C PRO A 80 7.56 55.03 7.69
N ASN A 81 8.21 54.51 8.73
CA ASN A 81 7.99 55.01 10.08
C ASN A 81 9.14 55.95 10.45
N GLN A 82 8.75 57.03 11.12
CA GLN A 82 9.52 58.24 11.41
C GLN A 82 10.75 58.02 12.29
#